data_AF-A0AAW0YA59-F1
#
_entry.id   AF-A0AAW0YA59-F1
#
_cell.length_a   1.000
_cell.length_b   1.000
_cell.length_c   1.000
_cell.angle_alpha   90.00
_cell.angle_beta   90.00
_cell.angle_gamma   90.00
#
_symmetry.space_group_name_H-M   'P 1'
#
loop_
_entity.id
_entity.type
_entity.pdbx_description
1 polymer ?
#
loop_
_entity_poly.entity_id
_entity_poly.type
_entity_poly.pdbx_seq_one_letter_code
_entity_poly.pdbx_strand_id
1 'polypeptide(L)'
;MGAGDVNITRSSVSKNIGDGVNITYEGGLQNVTWSNVAGNSLRGVAVWFNESGLDTKIKQETGVAYSTFRGNLDVGLRIGNFCRNAFVNISSNSFTEGQRAAVEIESCWLRNSGKRTVQIGQNLFERNHRLAVKISPAVNMNLTIEYNEFQQNRRGTLMIYNEDNVQLPSLPFVGHIVRNHFRNNTGWFVIRLALSLRGLDQNLLVEKNTIKNNFVKELYSNIQSRSRAAGVVCVGSSNIVLYRNLIENPGSNYEISSHLTDQSTPINATYNWLGSKFENNIFERILDRRDLYNLALVLFHPFLLSNNNVETPVTEAGQVSEPNFFDPVEGHIIGGEVNGEITLHDGIYTVTRDIFVHETGILTIAFGTTLEFAEGMGMMVAGLLRTEGSGKRDVRFTLQGTSERELMSRAALPADLMVFNNTGNTNVTASMPSNNTAEDSPILVKLVGGRNDLEGRLMVYVDGEWGTVCSHGWSQNAAAVACQQMGYVLNPEDWFLEPSNIPP
;
A
#
# COMPACT_ATOMS: atom_id res chain seq x y z
N MET A 1 18.12 -36.75 -3.56
CA MET A 1 19.47 -36.33 -4.00
C MET A 1 19.41 -34.83 -4.20
N GLY A 2 20.33 -34.08 -3.60
CA GLY A 2 20.38 -32.63 -3.71
C GLY A 2 21.02 -32.14 -5.02
N ALA A 3 20.94 -30.83 -5.29
CA ALA A 3 21.83 -30.20 -6.24
C ALA A 3 23.28 -30.37 -5.76
N GLY A 4 24.18 -30.68 -6.70
CA GLY A 4 25.60 -30.46 -6.49
C GLY A 4 25.93 -28.97 -6.48
N ASP A 5 27.20 -28.64 -6.26
CA ASP A 5 27.66 -27.26 -6.36
C ASP A 5 27.50 -26.74 -7.80
N VAL A 6 26.84 -25.60 -7.95
CA VAL A 6 26.63 -24.92 -9.24
C VAL A 6 27.42 -23.63 -9.23
N ASN A 7 28.47 -23.56 -10.04
CA ASN A 7 29.32 -22.39 -10.14
C ASN A 7 29.30 -21.78 -11.54
N ILE A 8 28.71 -20.59 -11.65
CA ILE A 8 28.60 -19.79 -12.87
C ILE A 8 29.46 -18.54 -12.67
N THR A 9 30.64 -18.55 -13.27
CA THR A 9 31.60 -17.44 -13.13
C THR A 9 32.01 -16.93 -14.50
N ARG A 10 32.14 -15.61 -14.67
CA ARG A 10 32.59 -14.97 -15.92
C ARG A 10 31.82 -15.45 -17.16
N SER A 11 30.52 -15.63 -17.00
CA SER A 11 29.64 -16.23 -18.01
C SER A 11 28.60 -15.24 -18.52
N SER A 12 28.04 -15.48 -19.70
CA SER A 12 26.90 -14.72 -20.24
C SER A 12 25.72 -15.66 -20.47
N VAL A 13 24.60 -15.37 -19.83
CA VAL A 13 23.34 -16.13 -19.91
C VAL A 13 22.27 -15.18 -20.42
N SER A 14 22.01 -15.19 -21.72
CA SER A 14 21.16 -14.18 -22.33
C SER A 14 20.30 -14.70 -23.47
N LYS A 15 19.13 -14.08 -23.67
CA LYS A 15 18.19 -14.36 -24.76
C LYS A 15 17.65 -15.79 -24.77
N ASN A 16 17.51 -16.41 -23.59
CA ASN A 16 16.89 -17.71 -23.47
C ASN A 16 15.35 -17.59 -23.56
N ILE A 17 14.73 -18.60 -24.17
CA ILE A 17 13.28 -18.84 -24.07
C ILE A 17 13.07 -19.63 -22.78
N GLY A 18 12.61 -18.94 -21.74
CA GLY A 18 12.47 -19.44 -20.38
C GLY A 18 13.39 -18.70 -19.41
N ASP A 19 13.78 -19.40 -18.34
CA ASP A 19 14.74 -18.88 -17.37
C ASP A 19 16.17 -18.88 -17.93
N GLY A 20 17.01 -17.95 -17.49
CA GLY A 20 18.44 -17.99 -17.79
C GLY A 20 19.13 -19.14 -17.05
N VAL A 21 19.00 -19.17 -15.73
CA VAL A 21 19.50 -20.24 -14.86
C VAL A 21 18.38 -20.66 -13.91
N ASN A 22 18.06 -21.94 -13.87
CA ASN A 22 17.01 -22.48 -13.01
C ASN A 22 17.55 -23.66 -12.19
N ILE A 23 17.68 -23.48 -10.88
CA ILE A 23 18.21 -24.47 -9.94
C ILE A 23 17.06 -24.93 -9.05
N THR A 24 16.63 -26.18 -9.27
CA THR A 24 15.41 -26.76 -8.70
C THR A 24 15.62 -27.84 -7.64
N TYR A 25 16.88 -28.14 -7.31
CA TYR A 25 17.24 -29.14 -6.30
C TYR A 25 18.01 -28.50 -5.14
N GLU A 26 17.77 -29.01 -3.94
CA GLU A 26 18.34 -28.47 -2.70
C GLU A 26 19.80 -28.83 -2.48
N GLY A 27 20.56 -27.99 -1.78
CA GLY A 27 21.90 -28.30 -1.32
C GLY A 27 23.02 -27.78 -2.20
N GLY A 28 24.23 -27.75 -1.63
CA GLY A 28 25.42 -27.29 -2.31
C GLY A 28 25.57 -25.76 -2.31
N LEU A 29 26.62 -25.31 -2.99
CA LEU A 29 26.93 -23.91 -3.22
C LEU A 29 26.41 -23.48 -4.60
N GLN A 30 25.50 -22.52 -4.65
CA GLN A 30 25.10 -21.85 -5.88
C GLN A 30 25.82 -20.51 -5.97
N ASN A 31 26.78 -20.41 -6.89
CA ASN A 31 27.58 -19.22 -7.09
C ASN A 31 27.32 -18.64 -8.48
N VAL A 32 26.92 -17.36 -8.55
CA VAL A 32 26.80 -16.59 -9.79
C VAL A 32 27.62 -15.32 -9.65
N THR A 33 28.79 -15.28 -10.28
CA THR A 33 29.72 -14.17 -10.09
C THR A 33 30.35 -13.67 -11.38
N TRP A 34 30.63 -12.36 -11.46
CA TRP A 34 31.20 -11.71 -12.65
C TRP A 34 30.48 -12.08 -13.96
N SER A 35 29.16 -12.29 -13.90
CA SER A 35 28.38 -12.83 -15.01
C SER A 35 27.34 -11.83 -15.49
N ASN A 36 26.94 -11.97 -16.75
CA ASN A 36 25.90 -11.14 -17.37
C ASN A 36 24.66 -11.99 -17.65
N VAL A 37 23.53 -11.66 -17.02
CA VAL A 37 22.25 -12.36 -17.15
C VAL A 37 21.20 -11.42 -17.72
N ALA A 38 20.92 -11.53 -19.02
CA ALA A 38 20.17 -10.48 -19.70
C ALA A 38 19.17 -10.96 -20.76
N GLY A 39 17.99 -10.33 -20.81
CA GLY A 39 17.01 -10.51 -21.87
C GLY A 39 16.43 -11.93 -21.97
N ASN A 40 16.29 -12.63 -20.85
CA ASN A 40 15.61 -13.92 -20.81
C ASN A 40 14.08 -13.71 -20.74
N SER A 41 13.30 -14.61 -21.36
CA SER A 41 11.85 -14.43 -21.47
C SER A 41 11.08 -14.71 -20.17
N LEU A 42 11.72 -15.35 -19.18
CA LEU A 42 11.23 -15.49 -17.80
C LEU A 42 12.25 -14.90 -16.81
N ARG A 43 12.72 -15.70 -15.85
CA ARG A 43 13.60 -15.24 -14.77
C ARG A 43 15.05 -15.21 -15.22
N GLY A 44 15.86 -14.31 -14.65
CA GLY A 44 17.30 -14.31 -14.91
C GLY A 44 17.97 -15.51 -14.27
N VAL A 45 18.00 -15.53 -12.93
CA VAL A 45 18.47 -16.66 -12.12
C VAL A 45 17.37 -17.00 -11.11
N ALA A 46 17.00 -18.28 -11.02
CA ALA A 46 16.02 -18.78 -10.07
C ALA A 46 16.62 -19.93 -9.26
N VAL A 47 16.59 -19.82 -7.94
CA VAL A 47 16.95 -20.88 -6.99
C VAL A 47 15.74 -21.16 -6.12
N TRP A 48 14.98 -22.22 -6.42
CA TRP A 48 13.71 -22.54 -5.76
C TRP A 48 13.44 -24.04 -5.80
N PHE A 49 12.82 -24.62 -4.76
CA PHE A 49 12.66 -26.07 -4.66
C PHE A 49 11.19 -26.42 -4.43
N ASN A 50 10.66 -27.35 -5.20
CA ASN A 50 9.26 -27.77 -5.08
C ASN A 50 9.03 -28.65 -3.84
N GLU A 51 10.05 -29.45 -3.47
CA GLU A 51 10.05 -30.29 -2.29
C GLU A 51 11.37 -30.04 -1.53
N SER A 52 11.27 -29.64 -0.27
CA SER A 52 12.44 -29.60 0.61
C SER A 52 12.60 -30.97 1.25
N GLY A 53 13.69 -31.66 0.96
CA GLY A 53 14.05 -32.89 1.62
C GLY A 53 14.32 -32.66 3.10
N LEU A 54 13.97 -33.65 3.91
CA LEU A 54 14.06 -33.58 5.37
C LEU A 54 15.50 -33.59 5.91
N ASP A 55 16.50 -33.76 5.05
CA ASP A 55 17.91 -33.79 5.48
C ASP A 55 18.43 -32.37 5.74
N THR A 56 18.46 -31.99 7.01
CA THR A 56 18.95 -30.72 7.51
C THR A 56 20.48 -30.60 7.52
N LYS A 57 21.23 -31.68 7.22
CA LYS A 57 22.71 -31.67 7.24
C LYS A 57 23.33 -31.10 5.97
N ILE A 58 22.55 -30.96 4.90
CA ILE A 58 23.06 -30.43 3.63
C ILE A 58 23.15 -28.91 3.73
N LYS A 59 24.38 -28.38 3.68
CA LYS A 59 24.68 -26.95 3.66
C LYS A 59 24.13 -26.33 2.37
N GLN A 60 23.51 -25.16 2.51
CA GLN A 60 22.91 -24.40 1.40
C GLN A 60 23.47 -22.97 1.43
N GLU A 61 24.19 -22.60 0.38
CA GLU A 61 24.74 -21.25 0.22
C GLU A 61 24.49 -20.73 -1.18
N THR A 62 23.96 -19.51 -1.28
CA THR A 62 23.71 -18.85 -2.56
C THR A 62 24.43 -17.52 -2.58
N GLY A 63 25.47 -17.42 -3.41
CA GLY A 63 26.24 -16.20 -3.63
C GLY A 63 25.97 -15.64 -5.01
N VAL A 64 25.46 -14.42 -5.09
CA VAL A 64 25.30 -13.67 -6.33
C VAL A 64 26.05 -12.36 -6.18
N ALA A 65 27.16 -12.20 -6.88
CA ALA A 65 27.99 -11.02 -6.71
C ALA A 65 28.64 -10.52 -8.00
N TYR A 66 28.93 -9.21 -8.06
CA TYR A 66 29.64 -8.58 -9.17
C TYR A 66 29.04 -8.88 -10.55
N SER A 67 27.74 -9.12 -10.62
CA SER A 67 27.04 -9.57 -11.83
C SER A 67 26.02 -8.52 -12.29
N THR A 68 25.64 -8.60 -13.57
CA THR A 68 24.67 -7.70 -14.19
C THR A 68 23.41 -8.46 -14.57
N PHE A 69 22.27 -7.98 -14.11
CA PHE A 69 20.94 -8.48 -14.44
C PHE A 69 20.19 -7.41 -15.21
N ARG A 70 19.87 -7.67 -16.49
CA ARG A 70 19.27 -6.63 -17.35
C ARG A 70 18.12 -7.14 -18.20
N GLY A 71 16.98 -6.45 -18.14
CA GLY A 71 15.91 -6.63 -19.12
C GLY A 71 15.28 -8.04 -19.15
N ASN A 72 15.33 -8.78 -18.04
CA ASN A 72 14.59 -10.04 -17.91
C ASN A 72 13.09 -9.73 -17.75
N LEU A 73 12.21 -10.49 -18.43
CA LEU A 73 10.78 -10.19 -18.50
C LEU A 73 10.02 -10.54 -17.20
N ASP A 74 10.50 -11.51 -16.42
CA ASP A 74 9.95 -11.80 -15.10
C ASP A 74 10.90 -11.29 -14.00
N VAL A 75 11.29 -12.14 -13.04
CA VAL A 75 12.15 -11.76 -11.92
C VAL A 75 13.62 -11.81 -12.34
N GLY A 76 14.40 -10.78 -12.02
CA GLY A 76 15.86 -10.80 -12.27
C GLY A 76 16.56 -11.94 -11.52
N LEU A 77 16.43 -11.93 -10.19
CA LEU A 77 16.92 -12.98 -9.29
C LEU A 77 15.81 -13.43 -8.34
N ARG A 78 15.43 -14.71 -8.40
CA ARG A 78 14.46 -15.32 -7.48
C ARG A 78 15.13 -16.29 -6.53
N ILE A 79 14.87 -16.12 -5.23
CA ILE A 79 15.25 -17.05 -4.16
C ILE A 79 13.96 -17.58 -3.52
N GLY A 80 13.73 -18.89 -3.64
CA GLY A 80 12.50 -19.54 -3.19
C GLY A 80 12.41 -19.80 -1.68
N ASN A 81 11.28 -20.38 -1.28
CA ASN A 81 10.82 -20.57 0.09
C ASN A 81 11.30 -21.86 0.79
N PHE A 82 12.56 -22.25 0.59
CA PHE A 82 13.07 -23.52 1.15
C PHE A 82 13.31 -23.47 2.66
N CYS A 83 13.06 -24.60 3.34
CA CYS A 83 12.94 -24.69 4.79
C CYS A 83 14.19 -25.23 5.51
N ARG A 84 15.28 -24.45 5.54
CA ARG A 84 16.54 -24.84 6.20
C ARG A 84 17.39 -23.62 6.56
N ASN A 85 18.41 -23.85 7.38
CA ASN A 85 19.49 -22.89 7.54
C ASN A 85 20.19 -22.71 6.19
N ALA A 86 20.27 -21.48 5.73
CA ALA A 86 20.97 -21.14 4.51
C ALA A 86 21.52 -19.72 4.59
N PHE A 87 22.55 -19.47 3.82
CA PHE A 87 23.12 -18.14 3.64
C PHE A 87 22.92 -17.67 2.22
N VAL A 88 22.32 -16.49 2.05
CA VAL A 88 22.09 -15.85 0.76
C VAL A 88 22.81 -14.51 0.77
N ASN A 89 23.79 -14.35 -0.10
CA ASN A 89 24.51 -13.09 -0.28
C ASN A 89 24.27 -12.55 -1.69
N ILE A 90 23.70 -11.36 -1.78
CA ILE A 90 23.47 -10.63 -3.02
C ILE A 90 24.23 -9.32 -2.90
N SER A 91 25.45 -9.28 -3.44
CA SER A 91 26.35 -8.15 -3.21
C SER A 91 27.00 -7.57 -4.47
N SER A 92 27.05 -6.24 -4.57
CA SER A 92 27.78 -5.56 -5.67
C SER A 92 27.27 -5.92 -7.08
N ASN A 93 25.97 -6.17 -7.23
CA ASN A 93 25.35 -6.42 -8.53
C ASN A 93 24.67 -5.16 -9.10
N SER A 94 24.40 -5.19 -10.40
CA SER A 94 23.58 -4.17 -11.07
C SER A 94 22.31 -4.80 -11.63
N PHE A 95 21.15 -4.36 -11.15
CA PHE A 95 19.83 -4.77 -11.59
C PHE A 95 19.14 -3.63 -12.34
N THR A 96 18.96 -3.80 -13.66
CA THR A 96 18.47 -2.75 -14.54
C THR A 96 17.37 -3.22 -15.47
N GLU A 97 16.44 -2.31 -15.79
CA GLU A 97 15.38 -2.53 -16.81
C GLU A 97 14.51 -3.78 -16.54
N GLY A 98 14.40 -4.22 -15.27
CA GLY A 98 13.55 -5.36 -14.91
C GLY A 98 12.06 -5.05 -15.11
N GLN A 99 11.32 -6.02 -15.67
CA GLN A 99 9.88 -5.84 -15.97
C GLN A 99 8.97 -6.24 -14.79
N ARG A 100 9.40 -7.18 -13.93
CA ARG A 100 8.74 -7.52 -12.65
C ARG A 100 9.62 -7.15 -11.45
N ALA A 101 9.85 -8.04 -10.50
CA ALA A 101 10.75 -7.75 -9.39
C ALA A 101 12.21 -7.93 -9.84
N ALA A 102 13.12 -6.99 -9.58
CA ALA A 102 14.54 -7.23 -9.87
C ALA A 102 15.11 -8.34 -8.97
N VAL A 103 14.79 -8.31 -7.68
CA VAL A 103 15.08 -9.38 -6.72
C VAL A 103 13.81 -9.77 -5.98
N GLU A 104 13.51 -11.06 -5.95
CA GLU A 104 12.40 -11.63 -5.19
C GLU A 104 12.92 -12.71 -4.23
N ILE A 105 12.57 -12.58 -2.96
CA ILE A 105 12.94 -13.54 -1.90
C ILE A 105 11.66 -14.00 -1.19
N GLU A 106 11.42 -15.30 -1.25
CA GLU A 106 10.31 -15.97 -0.57
C GLU A 106 10.88 -16.74 0.62
N SER A 107 10.19 -16.76 1.75
CA SER A 107 10.68 -17.44 2.96
C SER A 107 9.87 -18.68 3.31
N CYS A 108 10.52 -19.62 3.99
CA CYS A 108 9.84 -20.79 4.52
C CYS A 108 8.94 -20.43 5.71
N TRP A 109 7.72 -20.94 5.69
CA TRP A 109 6.71 -20.75 6.74
C TRP A 109 6.51 -21.95 7.69
N LEU A 110 7.43 -22.94 7.72
CA LEU A 110 7.36 -24.06 8.67
C LEU A 110 7.84 -23.62 10.07
N ARG A 111 7.11 -23.99 11.12
CA ARG A 111 7.40 -23.56 12.51
C ARG A 111 8.75 -24.04 13.08
N ASN A 112 9.21 -25.22 12.67
CA ASN A 112 10.43 -25.84 13.20
C ASN A 112 11.61 -25.76 12.22
N SER A 113 11.56 -24.85 11.24
CA SER A 113 12.68 -24.67 10.32
C SER A 113 13.75 -23.74 10.89
N GLY A 114 14.98 -23.97 10.47
CA GLY A 114 16.09 -23.05 10.74
C GLY A 114 15.87 -21.65 10.14
N LYS A 115 16.55 -20.65 10.69
CA LYS A 115 16.49 -19.26 10.18
C LYS A 115 17.46 -19.09 9.01
N ARG A 116 16.99 -18.49 7.92
CA ARG A 116 17.83 -18.12 6.78
C ARG A 116 18.46 -16.75 7.00
N THR A 117 19.74 -16.60 6.69
CA THR A 117 20.40 -15.29 6.68
C THR A 117 20.46 -14.76 5.25
N VAL A 118 19.94 -13.56 5.03
CA VAL A 118 19.93 -12.90 3.72
C VAL A 118 20.59 -11.54 3.83
N GLN A 119 21.64 -11.32 3.04
CA GLN A 119 22.35 -10.05 2.92
C GLN A 119 22.18 -9.51 1.50
N ILE A 120 21.65 -8.29 1.39
CA ILE A 120 21.54 -7.54 0.14
C ILE A 120 22.37 -6.28 0.30
N GLY A 121 23.59 -6.29 -0.23
CA GLY A 121 24.61 -5.27 0.04
C GLY A 121 25.14 -4.59 -1.22
N GLN A 122 25.31 -3.27 -1.23
CA GLN A 122 26.11 -2.59 -2.25
C GLN A 122 25.62 -2.81 -3.70
N ASN A 123 24.34 -3.09 -3.92
CA ASN A 123 23.78 -3.29 -5.26
C ASN A 123 23.25 -1.96 -5.83
N LEU A 124 23.22 -1.88 -7.15
CA LEU A 124 22.57 -0.81 -7.89
C LEU A 124 21.26 -1.33 -8.47
N PHE A 125 20.14 -0.72 -8.10
CA PHE A 125 18.81 -0.95 -8.67
C PHE A 125 18.39 0.28 -9.45
N GLU A 126 18.53 0.24 -10.77
CA GLU A 126 18.29 1.40 -11.64
C GLU A 126 17.25 1.11 -12.74
N ARG A 127 16.30 2.02 -12.93
CA ARG A 127 15.32 1.98 -14.04
C ARG A 127 14.51 0.68 -14.12
N ASN A 128 14.21 0.05 -12.99
CA ASN A 128 13.28 -1.09 -12.97
C ASN A 128 11.84 -0.58 -13.14
N HIS A 129 11.02 -1.30 -13.91
CA HIS A 129 9.66 -0.90 -14.26
C HIS A 129 8.64 -1.20 -13.16
N ARG A 130 8.94 -2.18 -12.30
CA ARG A 130 8.18 -2.53 -11.09
C ARG A 130 9.15 -2.58 -9.90
N LEU A 131 8.89 -3.45 -8.91
CA LEU A 131 9.65 -3.52 -7.66
C LEU A 131 11.14 -3.82 -7.88
N ALA A 132 12.01 -3.09 -7.19
CA ALA A 132 13.43 -3.42 -7.16
C ALA A 132 13.67 -4.65 -6.27
N VAL A 133 13.13 -4.64 -5.05
CA VAL A 133 13.26 -5.75 -4.11
C VAL A 133 11.89 -6.07 -3.53
N LYS A 134 11.51 -7.35 -3.62
CA LYS A 134 10.30 -7.90 -3.03
C LYS A 134 10.67 -9.04 -2.07
N ILE A 135 10.24 -8.93 -0.82
CA ILE A 135 10.39 -9.98 0.19
C ILE A 135 9.01 -10.29 0.77
N SER A 136 8.49 -11.47 0.48
CA SER A 136 7.18 -11.88 0.94
C SER A 136 7.01 -13.41 0.90
N PRO A 137 6.58 -14.06 2.00
CA PRO A 137 6.54 -13.52 3.36
C PRO A 137 7.95 -13.31 3.93
N ALA A 138 8.07 -12.34 4.84
CA ALA A 138 9.26 -12.03 5.63
C ALA A 138 9.19 -12.73 7.01
N VAL A 139 9.48 -14.03 7.02
CA VAL A 139 9.45 -14.91 8.22
C VAL A 139 10.61 -15.90 8.19
N ASN A 140 10.98 -16.47 9.34
CA ASN A 140 12.10 -17.41 9.49
C ASN A 140 13.41 -16.92 8.85
N MET A 141 13.67 -15.62 8.92
CA MET A 141 14.86 -15.04 8.30
C MET A 141 15.47 -13.91 9.13
N ASN A 142 16.79 -13.79 9.03
CA ASN A 142 17.57 -12.61 9.41
C ASN A 142 17.93 -11.87 8.12
N LEU A 143 17.43 -10.65 7.97
CA LEU A 143 17.57 -9.84 6.76
C LEU A 143 18.42 -8.60 7.04
N THR A 144 19.44 -8.38 6.21
CA THR A 144 20.18 -7.12 6.16
C THR A 144 20.14 -6.56 4.75
N ILE A 145 19.61 -5.35 4.58
CA ILE A 145 19.65 -4.58 3.33
C ILE A 145 20.50 -3.34 3.59
N GLU A 146 21.68 -3.27 2.99
CA GLU A 146 22.64 -2.21 3.31
C GLU A 146 23.41 -1.64 2.11
N TYR A 147 23.72 -0.34 2.16
CA TYR A 147 24.56 0.34 1.17
C TYR A 147 24.09 0.18 -0.29
N ASN A 148 22.80 -0.09 -0.54
CA ASN A 148 22.27 -0.20 -1.90
C ASN A 148 21.83 1.18 -2.42
N GLU A 149 21.92 1.34 -3.74
CA GLU A 149 21.46 2.51 -4.48
C GLU A 149 20.20 2.15 -5.26
N PHE A 150 19.09 2.78 -4.91
CA PHE A 150 17.82 2.65 -5.60
C PHE A 150 17.49 3.94 -6.33
N GLN A 151 17.57 3.93 -7.66
CA GLN A 151 17.34 5.13 -8.46
C GLN A 151 16.47 4.92 -9.70
N GLN A 152 15.60 5.90 -9.98
CA GLN A 152 14.80 5.93 -11.20
C GLN A 152 13.89 4.69 -11.39
N ASN A 153 13.57 3.94 -10.33
CA ASN A 153 12.63 2.82 -10.40
C ASN A 153 11.18 3.34 -10.47
N ARG A 154 10.27 2.53 -11.01
CA ARG A 154 8.86 2.89 -11.24
C ARG A 154 7.91 1.91 -10.54
N ARG A 155 6.68 2.35 -10.25
CA ARG A 155 5.58 1.55 -9.64
C ARG A 155 5.88 0.93 -8.26
N GLY A 156 6.98 1.31 -7.60
CA GLY A 156 7.40 0.80 -6.28
C GLY A 156 8.89 0.41 -6.25
N THR A 157 9.55 0.51 -5.09
CA THR A 157 10.99 0.21 -4.99
C THR A 157 11.28 -0.97 -4.06
N LEU A 158 11.03 -0.82 -2.76
CA LEU A 158 11.26 -1.87 -1.76
C LEU A 158 9.93 -2.28 -1.12
N MET A 159 9.64 -3.58 -1.12
CA MET A 159 8.46 -4.14 -0.47
C MET A 159 8.86 -5.32 0.42
N ILE A 160 8.58 -5.19 1.72
CA ILE A 160 8.68 -6.27 2.70
C ILE A 160 7.29 -6.43 3.30
N TYR A 161 6.63 -7.54 2.99
CA TYR A 161 5.20 -7.70 3.27
C TYR A 161 4.83 -9.12 3.70
N ASN A 162 4.09 -9.23 4.80
CA ASN A 162 3.42 -10.45 5.22
C ASN A 162 1.93 -10.35 4.89
N GLU A 163 1.41 -11.37 4.21
CA GLU A 163 -0.03 -11.54 4.01
C GLU A 163 -0.74 -11.86 5.34
N ASP A 164 -2.04 -11.56 5.41
CA ASP A 164 -2.86 -11.90 6.55
C ASP A 164 -3.08 -13.41 6.62
N ASN A 165 -2.24 -14.08 7.40
CA ASN A 165 -2.29 -15.52 7.60
C ASN A 165 -2.09 -15.85 9.08
N VAL A 166 -2.94 -16.71 9.63
CA VAL A 166 -2.97 -17.08 11.05
C VAL A 166 -1.66 -17.73 11.53
N GLN A 167 -0.89 -18.34 10.64
CA GLN A 167 0.35 -19.04 10.98
C GLN A 167 1.57 -18.13 11.05
N LEU A 168 1.65 -17.09 10.20
CA LEU A 168 2.82 -16.22 10.08
C LEU A 168 3.20 -15.45 11.36
N PRO A 169 2.26 -14.95 12.19
CA PRO A 169 2.60 -14.26 13.43
C PRO A 169 3.44 -15.10 14.41
N SER A 170 3.33 -16.44 14.34
CA SER A 170 4.10 -17.33 15.23
C SER A 170 5.55 -17.57 14.77
N LEU A 171 5.97 -16.98 13.65
CA LEU A 171 7.28 -17.21 13.06
C LEU A 171 8.20 -15.99 13.28
N PRO A 172 9.47 -16.21 13.65
CA PRO A 172 10.40 -15.12 13.94
C PRO A 172 10.89 -14.41 12.68
N PHE A 173 11.15 -13.11 12.77
CA PHE A 173 11.78 -12.32 11.70
C PHE A 173 12.62 -11.22 12.31
N VAL A 174 13.86 -11.07 11.83
CA VAL A 174 14.71 -9.93 12.22
C VAL A 174 15.21 -9.25 10.96
N GLY A 175 14.81 -8.00 10.76
CA GLY A 175 15.22 -7.22 9.60
C GLY A 175 15.94 -5.94 9.97
N HIS A 176 16.95 -5.59 9.17
CA HIS A 176 17.68 -4.33 9.29
C HIS A 176 17.90 -3.71 7.90
N ILE A 177 17.34 -2.51 7.69
CA ILE A 177 17.53 -1.72 6.46
C ILE A 177 18.38 -0.50 6.85
N VAL A 178 19.64 -0.48 6.40
CA VAL A 178 20.62 0.51 6.89
C VAL A 178 21.47 1.13 5.79
N ARG A 179 21.64 2.46 5.83
CA ARG A 179 22.55 3.19 4.92
C ARG A 179 22.28 2.98 3.43
N ASN A 180 21.02 2.79 3.03
CA ASN A 180 20.63 2.76 1.62
C ASN A 180 20.24 4.15 1.12
N HIS A 181 20.37 4.36 -0.19
CA HIS A 181 19.94 5.59 -0.87
C HIS A 181 18.77 5.31 -1.81
N PHE A 182 17.70 6.08 -1.65
CA PHE A 182 16.52 6.05 -2.51
C PHE A 182 16.32 7.43 -3.12
N ARG A 183 16.52 7.54 -4.45
CA ARG A 183 16.41 8.82 -5.16
C ARG A 183 15.71 8.73 -6.50
N ASN A 184 14.91 9.74 -6.84
CA ASN A 184 14.23 9.84 -8.14
C ASN A 184 13.39 8.61 -8.48
N ASN A 185 12.93 7.83 -7.49
CA ASN A 185 12.01 6.73 -7.72
C ASN A 185 10.59 7.25 -7.80
N THR A 186 9.74 6.55 -8.55
CA THR A 186 8.35 6.93 -8.80
C THR A 186 7.42 5.75 -8.51
N GLY A 187 6.19 6.02 -8.05
CA GLY A 187 5.20 4.97 -7.82
C GLY A 187 4.12 5.37 -6.83
N TRP A 188 3.46 4.38 -6.25
CA TRP A 188 2.48 4.58 -5.17
C TRP A 188 3.13 4.51 -3.79
N PHE A 189 4.35 4.00 -3.74
CA PHE A 189 5.23 4.02 -2.59
C PHE A 189 6.67 3.90 -3.07
N VAL A 190 7.64 4.30 -2.24
CA VAL A 190 9.04 3.93 -2.45
C VAL A 190 9.35 2.71 -1.59
N ILE A 191 9.00 2.77 -0.31
CA ILE A 191 9.21 1.69 0.65
C ILE A 191 7.86 1.31 1.25
N ARG A 192 7.50 0.02 1.17
CA ARG A 192 6.31 -0.52 1.81
C ARG A 192 6.69 -1.66 2.76
N LEU A 193 6.38 -1.48 4.03
CA LEU A 193 6.74 -2.38 5.11
C LEU A 193 5.48 -2.78 5.87
N ALA A 194 5.15 -4.07 5.90
CA ALA A 194 4.16 -4.60 6.81
C ALA A 194 4.55 -6.03 7.21
N LEU A 195 4.66 -6.25 8.51
CA LEU A 195 4.92 -7.54 9.12
C LEU A 195 3.61 -8.10 9.68
N SER A 196 3.69 -9.20 10.44
CA SER A 196 2.51 -9.78 11.07
C SER A 196 2.21 -9.09 12.40
N LEU A 197 1.01 -8.49 12.51
CA LEU A 197 0.48 -7.72 13.65
C LEU A 197 0.52 -8.35 15.05
N ARG A 198 0.79 -9.66 15.17
CA ARG A 198 0.78 -10.39 16.45
C ARG A 198 2.06 -11.18 16.74
N GLY A 199 3.12 -10.96 15.97
CA GLY A 199 4.39 -11.65 16.18
C GLY A 199 5.31 -10.87 17.11
N LEU A 200 5.35 -11.24 18.39
CA LEU A 200 6.30 -10.67 19.36
C LEU A 200 7.77 -10.87 18.92
N ASP A 201 8.03 -11.89 18.09
CA ASP A 201 9.37 -12.26 17.61
C ASP A 201 9.69 -11.72 16.21
N GLN A 202 8.88 -10.81 15.68
CA GLN A 202 9.14 -10.12 14.40
C GLN A 202 9.53 -8.66 14.66
N ASN A 203 10.66 -8.22 14.13
CA ASN A 203 11.10 -6.83 14.20
C ASN A 203 11.80 -6.38 12.91
N LEU A 204 11.61 -5.11 12.56
CA LEU A 204 12.30 -4.48 11.43
C LEU A 204 12.77 -3.08 11.83
N LEU A 205 14.08 -2.88 11.79
CA LEU A 205 14.69 -1.57 12.02
C LEU A 205 15.09 -0.95 10.68
N VAL A 206 14.64 0.29 10.45
CA VAL A 206 15.03 1.10 9.29
C VAL A 206 15.83 2.28 9.82
N GLU A 207 17.15 2.27 9.59
CA GLU A 207 18.02 3.32 10.13
C GLU A 207 19.01 3.92 9.14
N LYS A 208 19.33 5.21 9.30
CA LYS A 208 20.42 5.87 8.55
C LYS A 208 20.28 5.80 7.03
N ASN A 209 19.06 5.67 6.51
CA ASN A 209 18.80 5.68 5.07
C ASN A 209 18.53 7.12 4.58
N THR A 210 18.89 7.38 3.33
CA THR A 210 18.59 8.64 2.65
C THR A 210 17.49 8.41 1.62
N ILE A 211 16.32 9.00 1.82
CA ILE A 211 15.14 8.84 0.99
C ILE A 211 14.72 10.23 0.50
N LYS A 212 15.30 10.66 -0.63
CA LYS A 212 15.14 12.03 -1.13
C LYS A 212 14.73 12.11 -2.58
N ASN A 213 13.98 13.15 -2.94
CA ASN A 213 13.61 13.45 -4.33
C ASN A 213 12.86 12.29 -5.03
N ASN A 214 12.08 11.52 -4.28
CA ASN A 214 11.18 10.53 -4.84
C ASN A 214 9.79 11.15 -5.07
N PHE A 215 9.06 10.60 -6.03
CA PHE A 215 7.75 11.12 -6.44
C PHE A 215 6.69 10.03 -6.31
N VAL A 216 5.85 10.16 -5.29
CA VAL A 216 4.75 9.24 -5.00
C VAL A 216 3.43 9.93 -5.26
N LYS A 217 2.56 9.25 -5.99
CA LYS A 217 1.20 9.71 -6.31
C LYS A 217 0.22 8.55 -6.21
N GLU A 218 -1.01 8.85 -5.81
CA GLU A 218 -2.12 7.90 -5.86
C GLU A 218 -2.39 7.37 -7.26
N LEU A 219 -2.80 6.11 -7.33
CA LEU A 219 -3.32 5.48 -8.57
C LEU A 219 -4.52 6.24 -9.12
N TYR A 220 -5.48 6.50 -8.23
CA TYR A 220 -6.77 7.06 -8.56
C TYR A 220 -6.91 8.38 -7.82
N SER A 221 -6.34 9.45 -8.36
CA SER A 221 -6.35 10.76 -7.70
C SER A 221 -7.74 11.37 -7.52
N ASN A 222 -8.77 10.79 -8.13
CA ASN A 222 -10.18 11.20 -7.96
C ASN A 222 -10.92 10.39 -6.91
N ILE A 223 -10.32 9.31 -6.38
CA ILE A 223 -10.94 8.45 -5.38
C ILE A 223 -10.00 8.43 -4.18
N GLN A 224 -10.35 9.14 -3.11
CA GLN A 224 -9.64 9.02 -1.85
C GLN A 224 -9.93 7.65 -1.23
N SER A 225 -8.99 6.72 -1.40
CA SER A 225 -9.06 5.38 -0.80
C SER A 225 -8.78 5.45 0.70
N ARG A 226 -9.74 5.03 1.52
CA ARG A 226 -9.55 4.91 2.99
C ARG A 226 -8.60 3.81 3.42
N SER A 227 -8.29 2.88 2.52
CA SER A 227 -7.56 1.65 2.86
C SER A 227 -6.12 1.61 2.35
N ARG A 228 -5.78 2.47 1.36
CA ARG A 228 -4.48 2.46 0.70
C ARG A 228 -4.16 3.87 0.23
N ALA A 229 -3.45 4.59 1.08
CA ALA A 229 -2.90 5.88 0.71
C ALA A 229 -1.44 5.76 0.27
N ALA A 230 -1.06 6.55 -0.73
CA ALA A 230 0.25 6.61 -1.31
C ALA A 230 1.15 7.53 -0.47
N GLY A 231 2.16 6.94 0.16
CA GLY A 231 3.21 7.66 0.87
C GLY A 231 4.58 7.14 0.47
N VAL A 232 5.62 7.96 0.66
CA VAL A 232 7.00 7.54 0.33
C VAL A 232 7.39 6.31 1.13
N VAL A 233 7.16 6.34 2.45
CA VAL A 233 7.33 5.20 3.35
C VAL A 233 5.97 4.79 3.91
N CYS A 234 5.46 3.64 3.50
CA CYS A 234 4.22 3.05 3.98
C CYS A 234 4.53 2.02 5.07
N VAL A 235 3.97 2.18 6.27
CA VAL A 235 4.23 1.28 7.41
C VAL A 235 2.93 0.69 7.94
N GLY A 236 2.80 -0.64 7.87
CA GLY A 236 1.59 -1.38 8.22
C GLY A 236 1.65 -2.15 9.54
N SER A 237 2.71 -1.99 10.34
CA SER A 237 2.88 -2.75 11.59
C SER A 237 3.69 -1.98 12.63
N SER A 238 3.33 -2.12 13.91
CA SER A 238 3.96 -1.39 15.03
C SER A 238 5.34 -1.94 15.44
N ASN A 239 5.68 -3.14 15.01
CA ASN A 239 7.01 -3.76 15.19
C ASN A 239 8.06 -3.30 14.15
N ILE A 240 7.72 -2.29 13.35
CA ILE A 240 8.63 -1.62 12.41
C ILE A 240 9.01 -0.27 13.03
N VAL A 241 10.32 -0.01 13.15
CA VAL A 241 10.85 1.22 13.72
C VAL A 241 11.62 1.98 12.66
N LEU A 242 11.25 3.24 12.43
CA LEU A 242 12.00 4.17 11.59
C LEU A 242 12.84 5.06 12.50
N TYR A 243 14.16 5.01 12.40
CA TYR A 243 15.06 5.73 13.30
C TYR A 243 16.21 6.39 12.55
N ARG A 244 16.41 7.70 12.71
CA ARG A 244 17.56 8.43 12.11
C ARG A 244 17.70 8.27 10.60
N ASN A 245 16.59 8.40 9.87
CA ASN A 245 16.58 8.47 8.41
C ASN A 245 16.43 9.92 7.93
N LEU A 246 16.92 10.20 6.72
CA LEU A 246 16.71 11.47 6.03
C LEU A 246 15.61 11.32 4.98
N ILE A 247 14.40 11.76 5.30
CA ILE A 247 13.21 11.61 4.45
C ILE A 247 12.77 13.01 3.98
N GLU A 248 12.92 13.29 2.69
CA GLU A 248 12.63 14.62 2.12
C GLU A 248 12.26 14.49 0.64
N ASN A 249 10.95 14.48 0.35
CA ASN A 249 10.41 14.18 -0.96
C ASN A 249 9.31 15.18 -1.32
N PRO A 250 9.67 16.45 -1.61
CA PRO A 250 8.70 17.54 -1.80
C PRO A 250 7.70 17.29 -2.94
N GLY A 251 8.03 16.43 -3.90
CA GLY A 251 7.12 16.02 -4.98
C GLY A 251 6.03 15.03 -4.55
N SER A 252 6.05 14.53 -3.32
CA SER A 252 5.06 13.58 -2.77
C SER A 252 4.20 14.27 -1.70
N ASN A 253 2.94 13.85 -1.58
CA ASN A 253 2.02 14.38 -0.57
C ASN A 253 2.48 14.02 0.85
N TYR A 254 2.76 12.74 1.08
CA TYR A 254 3.15 12.21 2.39
C TYR A 254 4.54 11.57 2.38
N GLU A 255 5.38 11.93 3.34
CA GLU A 255 6.66 11.28 3.61
C GLU A 255 6.45 9.90 4.26
N ILE A 256 5.57 9.84 5.25
CA ILE A 256 5.20 8.61 5.97
C ILE A 256 3.69 8.45 5.91
N SER A 257 3.24 7.22 5.66
CA SER A 257 1.82 6.86 5.75
C SER A 257 1.64 5.62 6.61
N SER A 258 0.75 5.73 7.59
CA SER A 258 0.30 4.60 8.40
C SER A 258 -0.67 3.75 7.59
N HIS A 259 -0.35 2.47 7.43
CA HIS A 259 -1.25 1.44 6.88
C HIS A 259 -1.69 0.46 7.98
N LEU A 260 -1.34 0.77 9.23
CA LEU A 260 -1.69 -0.02 10.40
C LEU A 260 -3.09 0.37 10.86
N THR A 261 -4.01 -0.59 10.93
CA THR A 261 -5.40 -0.33 11.34
C THR A 261 -5.63 -0.46 12.84
N ASP A 262 -4.65 -0.97 13.60
CA ASP A 262 -4.72 -1.06 15.05
C ASP A 262 -4.35 0.29 15.68
N GLN A 263 -5.36 1.04 16.11
CA GLN A 263 -5.22 2.37 16.71
C GLN A 263 -4.50 2.35 18.07
N SER A 264 -4.43 1.21 18.74
CA SER A 264 -3.88 1.10 20.10
C SER A 264 -2.36 1.10 20.12
N THR A 265 -1.72 0.74 19.01
CA THR A 265 -0.27 0.62 18.92
C THR A 265 0.30 1.65 17.93
N PRO A 266 1.04 2.67 18.40
CA PRO A 266 1.61 3.67 17.51
C PRO A 266 2.80 3.11 16.72
N ILE A 267 3.06 3.72 15.56
CA ILE A 267 4.27 3.47 14.77
C ILE A 267 5.35 4.42 15.24
N ASN A 268 6.53 3.88 15.58
CA ASN A 268 7.66 4.67 16.01
C ASN A 268 8.48 5.16 14.79
N ALA A 269 8.40 6.47 14.53
CA ALA A 269 9.16 7.17 13.51
C ALA A 269 9.96 8.34 14.11
N THR A 270 10.48 8.16 15.32
CA THR A 270 11.25 9.18 16.03
C THR A 270 12.68 9.33 15.48
N TYR A 271 13.30 10.48 15.75
CA TYR A 271 14.64 10.86 15.35
C TYR A 271 14.87 10.90 13.83
N ASN A 272 13.84 11.09 13.01
CA ASN A 272 13.99 11.21 11.56
C ASN A 272 13.98 12.68 11.12
N TRP A 273 14.59 12.99 9.97
CA TRP A 273 14.35 14.24 9.25
C TRP A 273 13.15 14.03 8.32
N LEU A 274 12.16 14.91 8.39
CA LEU A 274 10.88 14.79 7.68
C LEU A 274 10.59 16.01 6.78
N GLY A 275 11.64 16.60 6.22
CA GLY A 275 11.54 17.70 5.25
C GLY A 275 11.49 19.11 5.84
N SER A 276 11.18 19.29 7.12
CA SER A 276 11.12 20.61 7.75
C SER A 276 11.68 20.62 9.18
N LYS A 277 11.99 21.83 9.67
CA LYS A 277 12.27 22.10 11.09
C LYS A 277 11.01 22.51 11.86
N PHE A 278 9.94 22.84 11.13
CA PHE A 278 8.68 23.29 11.70
C PHE A 278 7.70 22.12 11.78
N GLU A 279 7.15 21.90 12.96
CA GLU A 279 6.27 20.77 13.26
C GLU A 279 5.01 20.75 12.39
N ASN A 280 4.37 21.91 12.19
CA ASN A 280 3.18 22.06 11.34
C ASN A 280 3.39 21.51 9.93
N ASN A 281 4.54 21.82 9.32
CA ASN A 281 4.88 21.34 7.99
C ASN A 281 5.17 19.83 7.95
N ILE A 282 5.57 19.24 9.09
CA ILE A 282 5.77 17.79 9.19
C ILE A 282 4.41 17.09 9.31
N PHE A 283 3.48 17.62 10.10
CA PHE A 283 2.14 17.04 10.25
C PHE A 283 1.42 16.90 8.91
N GLU A 284 1.40 17.95 8.09
CA GLU A 284 0.77 17.94 6.77
C GLU A 284 1.36 16.88 5.82
N ARG A 285 2.56 16.37 6.14
CA ARG A 285 3.30 15.39 5.34
C ARG A 285 3.31 13.99 5.96
N ILE A 286 2.59 13.77 7.05
CA ILE A 286 2.37 12.45 7.64
C ILE A 286 0.90 12.11 7.49
N LEU A 287 0.59 10.93 6.99
CA LEU A 287 -0.76 10.40 7.02
C LEU A 287 -0.90 9.40 8.17
N ASP A 288 -1.75 9.72 9.15
CA ASP A 288 -2.01 8.82 10.28
C ASP A 288 -3.43 8.95 10.86
N ARG A 289 -3.62 8.49 12.10
CA ARG A 289 -4.90 8.53 12.83
C ARG A 289 -5.57 9.91 12.82
N ARG A 290 -4.78 10.99 12.76
CA ARG A 290 -5.27 12.37 12.79
C ARG A 290 -5.88 12.81 11.46
N ASP A 291 -5.60 12.10 10.38
CA ASP A 291 -6.23 12.32 9.08
C ASP A 291 -7.35 11.30 8.83
N LEU A 292 -7.14 10.05 9.24
CA LEU A 292 -8.07 8.95 9.05
C LEU A 292 -8.21 8.17 10.37
N TYR A 293 -9.40 8.20 10.97
CA TYR A 293 -9.59 7.66 12.33
C TYR A 293 -9.21 6.18 12.44
N ASN A 294 -9.31 5.41 11.36
CA ASN A 294 -9.05 3.97 11.33
C ASN A 294 -7.57 3.59 11.27
N LEU A 295 -6.65 4.55 11.23
CA LEU A 295 -5.21 4.31 11.17
C LEU A 295 -4.55 4.43 12.55
N ALA A 296 -3.35 3.87 12.70
CA ALA A 296 -2.50 4.07 13.88
C ALA A 296 -1.75 5.40 13.79
N LEU A 297 -1.46 5.99 14.95
CA LEU A 297 -0.68 7.21 15.11
C LEU A 297 0.79 6.99 14.71
N VAL A 298 1.41 7.98 14.06
CA VAL A 298 2.85 7.99 13.78
C VAL A 298 3.54 8.95 14.73
N LEU A 299 4.41 8.42 15.60
CA LEU A 299 5.21 9.20 16.54
C LEU A 299 6.49 9.66 15.87
N PHE A 300 6.66 10.96 15.65
CA PHE A 300 7.87 11.51 15.04
C PHE A 300 8.71 12.40 15.96
N HIS A 301 8.20 12.79 17.13
CA HIS A 301 8.97 13.56 18.12
C HIS A 301 9.84 12.65 19.00
N PRO A 302 11.11 13.01 19.27
CA PRO A 302 11.83 14.16 18.73
C PRO A 302 12.30 13.92 17.29
N PHE A 303 12.48 14.95 16.47
CA PHE A 303 12.92 14.84 15.06
C PHE A 303 14.24 15.57 14.78
N LEU A 304 14.92 15.25 13.68
CA LEU A 304 16.22 15.85 13.32
C LEU A 304 16.07 17.31 12.90
N LEU A 305 17.03 18.16 13.26
CA LEU A 305 17.03 19.59 12.92
C LEU A 305 17.73 19.96 11.61
N SER A 306 18.33 18.99 10.91
CA SER A 306 19.05 19.21 9.66
C SER A 306 18.96 18.01 8.74
N ASN A 307 19.01 18.28 7.43
CA ASN A 307 18.84 17.30 6.37
C ASN A 307 20.17 16.75 5.82
N ASN A 308 21.31 17.18 6.38
CA ASN A 308 22.64 16.87 5.84
C ASN A 308 23.27 15.62 6.45
N ASN A 309 22.97 15.31 7.71
CA ASN A 309 23.59 14.20 8.44
C ASN A 309 22.58 13.56 9.41
N VAL A 310 22.56 12.23 9.44
CA VAL A 310 21.72 11.41 10.32
C VAL A 310 22.08 11.53 11.80
N GLU A 311 23.26 12.08 12.11
CA GLU A 311 23.76 12.30 13.47
C GLU A 311 23.54 13.74 13.99
N THR A 312 22.71 14.54 13.31
CA THR A 312 22.43 15.91 13.74
C THR A 312 21.66 15.96 15.06
N PRO A 313 21.75 17.07 15.80
CA PRO A 313 20.90 17.29 16.97
C PRO A 313 19.41 17.15 16.63
N VAL A 314 18.64 16.76 17.64
CA VAL A 314 17.18 16.67 17.57
C VAL A 314 16.52 17.78 18.37
N THR A 315 15.22 17.99 18.11
CA THR A 315 14.36 18.80 18.98
C THR A 315 14.36 18.29 20.42
N GLU A 316 14.08 19.16 21.38
CA GLU A 316 13.88 18.75 22.76
C GLU A 316 12.74 17.71 22.86
N ALA A 317 12.85 16.81 23.83
CA ALA A 317 11.80 15.85 24.12
C ALA A 317 10.70 16.56 24.94
N GLY A 318 9.61 16.95 24.30
CA GLY A 318 8.53 17.62 25.02
C GLY A 318 7.43 18.14 24.11
N GLN A 319 6.23 17.62 24.34
CA GLN A 319 4.93 17.88 23.71
C GLN A 319 4.76 17.36 22.28
N VAL A 320 3.90 16.34 22.17
CA VAL A 320 3.20 15.99 20.94
C VAL A 320 2.29 17.18 20.65
N SER A 321 2.60 18.03 19.67
CA SER A 321 1.63 19.01 19.24
C SER A 321 0.48 18.25 18.56
N GLU A 322 -0.74 18.67 18.84
CA GLU A 322 -1.92 18.16 18.14
C GLU A 322 -2.26 19.17 17.04
N PRO A 323 -2.53 18.72 15.81
CA PRO A 323 -2.97 19.64 14.77
C PRO A 323 -4.28 20.29 15.21
N ASN A 324 -4.42 21.58 14.93
CA ASN A 324 -5.68 22.27 15.21
C ASN A 324 -6.82 21.61 14.43
N PHE A 325 -7.96 21.47 15.11
CA PHE A 325 -9.19 20.96 14.51
C PHE A 325 -9.71 21.84 13.38
N PHE A 326 -9.52 23.16 13.53
CA PHE A 326 -9.77 24.15 12.49
C PHE A 326 -8.48 24.42 11.74
N ASP A 327 -8.57 24.53 10.41
CA ASP A 327 -7.46 25.00 9.60
C ASP A 327 -7.07 26.44 10.02
N PRO A 328 -5.78 26.72 10.23
CA PRO A 328 -5.32 28.01 10.73
C PRO A 328 -5.49 29.16 9.73
N VAL A 329 -5.63 28.86 8.44
CA VAL A 329 -5.85 29.83 7.36
C VAL A 329 -7.34 29.97 7.08
N GLU A 330 -8.04 28.85 6.96
CA GLU A 330 -9.46 28.79 6.61
C GLU A 330 -10.28 28.17 7.73
N GLY A 331 -10.77 28.98 8.67
CA GLY A 331 -11.54 28.51 9.84
C GLY A 331 -12.87 27.77 9.55
N HIS A 332 -13.22 27.56 8.27
CA HIS A 332 -14.34 26.71 7.84
C HIS A 332 -13.89 25.32 7.39
N ILE A 333 -12.60 25.09 7.16
CA ILE A 333 -12.03 23.76 6.91
C ILE A 333 -11.73 23.13 8.28
N ILE A 334 -12.27 21.92 8.49
CA ILE A 334 -12.18 21.22 9.76
C ILE A 334 -11.82 19.74 9.59
N GLY A 335 -11.35 19.13 10.68
CA GLY A 335 -11.13 17.70 10.78
C GLY A 335 -9.99 17.37 11.73
N GLY A 336 -9.85 16.09 12.10
CA GLY A 336 -8.89 15.59 13.07
C GLY A 336 -9.53 15.20 14.41
N GLU A 337 -8.70 15.12 15.44
CA GLU A 337 -9.12 14.65 16.77
C GLU A 337 -9.78 15.78 17.59
N VAL A 338 -10.86 15.45 18.30
CA VAL A 338 -11.54 16.33 19.25
C VAL A 338 -11.17 15.88 20.66
N ASN A 339 -10.09 16.47 21.19
CA ASN A 339 -9.58 16.24 22.54
C ASN A 339 -9.99 17.41 23.45
N GLY A 340 -11.18 17.32 24.04
CA GLY A 340 -11.78 18.40 24.83
C GLY A 340 -13.14 18.83 24.29
N GLU A 341 -13.51 20.10 24.43
CA GLU A 341 -14.80 20.62 23.95
C GLU A 341 -14.60 21.53 22.72
N ILE A 342 -15.25 21.16 21.62
CA ILE A 342 -15.28 21.95 20.38
C ILE A 342 -16.74 22.27 20.04
N THR A 343 -17.01 23.54 19.76
CA THR A 343 -18.34 24.01 19.35
C THR A 343 -18.29 24.58 17.95
N LEU A 344 -19.13 24.05 17.06
CA LEU A 344 -19.36 24.56 15.72
C LEU A 344 -20.56 25.50 15.72
N HIS A 345 -20.38 26.69 15.17
CA HIS A 345 -21.42 27.71 15.07
C HIS A 345 -22.21 27.57 13.77
N ASP A 346 -23.28 28.37 13.61
CA ASP A 346 -24.08 28.41 12.39
C ASP A 346 -23.18 28.77 11.18
N GLY A 347 -23.15 27.91 10.16
CA GLY A 347 -22.21 28.02 9.04
C GLY A 347 -22.03 26.73 8.26
N ILE A 348 -21.31 26.83 7.14
CA ILE A 348 -20.94 25.69 6.30
C ILE A 348 -19.47 25.38 6.55
N TYR A 349 -19.16 24.15 6.96
CA TYR A 349 -17.80 23.67 7.19
C TYR A 349 -17.46 22.55 6.23
N THR A 350 -16.23 22.57 5.71
CA THR A 350 -15.71 21.52 4.84
C THR A 350 -14.84 20.57 5.66
N VAL A 351 -15.21 19.29 5.68
CA VAL A 351 -14.49 18.24 6.41
C VAL A 351 -13.49 17.58 5.45
N THR A 352 -12.20 17.88 5.63
CA THR A 352 -11.10 17.39 4.77
C THR A 352 -10.26 16.29 5.42
N ARG A 353 -10.44 16.08 6.73
CA ARG A 353 -9.86 14.97 7.52
C ARG A 353 -10.98 14.35 8.34
N ASP A 354 -10.84 13.08 8.68
CA ASP A 354 -11.81 12.40 9.53
C ASP A 354 -11.97 13.12 10.88
N ILE A 355 -13.21 13.29 11.32
CA ILE A 355 -13.49 13.84 12.65
C ILE A 355 -13.50 12.66 13.64
N PHE A 356 -12.56 12.65 14.57
CA PHE A 356 -12.54 11.65 15.63
C PHE A 356 -12.82 12.30 16.99
N VAL A 357 -14.02 12.07 17.53
CA VAL A 357 -14.37 12.52 18.87
C VAL A 357 -13.91 11.47 19.87
N HIS A 358 -12.79 11.76 20.54
CA HIS A 358 -12.20 10.88 21.55
C HIS A 358 -13.17 10.63 22.72
N GLU A 359 -12.94 9.60 23.54
CA GLU A 359 -13.82 9.21 24.66
C GLU A 359 -14.11 10.36 25.64
N THR A 360 -13.14 11.27 25.82
CA THR A 360 -13.24 12.46 26.67
C THR A 360 -13.67 13.72 25.91
N GLY A 361 -13.87 13.62 24.60
CA GLY A 361 -14.20 14.73 23.72
C GLY A 361 -15.70 15.03 23.67
N ILE A 362 -16.03 16.31 23.52
CA ILE A 362 -17.39 16.81 23.32
C ILE A 362 -17.40 17.66 22.06
N LEU A 363 -18.12 17.21 21.03
CA LEU A 363 -18.38 17.98 19.83
C LEU A 363 -19.81 18.53 19.88
N THR A 364 -19.96 19.84 19.97
CA THR A 364 -21.26 20.52 19.93
C THR A 364 -21.47 21.18 18.58
N ILE A 365 -22.60 20.92 17.92
CA ILE A 365 -22.95 21.48 16.61
C ILE A 365 -24.25 22.28 16.76
N ALA A 366 -24.16 23.59 16.54
CA ALA A 366 -25.30 24.49 16.61
C ALA A 366 -26.31 24.27 15.47
N PHE A 367 -27.55 24.73 15.65
CA PHE A 367 -28.56 24.75 14.58
C PHE A 367 -28.03 25.49 13.34
N GLY A 368 -28.48 25.07 12.16
CA GLY A 368 -28.12 25.74 10.89
C GLY A 368 -26.74 25.36 10.35
N THR A 369 -25.92 24.67 11.13
CA THR A 369 -24.61 24.19 10.68
C THR A 369 -24.73 23.07 9.64
N THR A 370 -23.99 23.20 8.54
CA THR A 370 -23.83 22.15 7.52
C THR A 370 -22.38 21.68 7.48
N LEU A 371 -22.14 20.38 7.66
CA LEU A 371 -20.84 19.75 7.46
C LEU A 371 -20.80 19.06 6.10
N GLU A 372 -19.90 19.53 5.24
CA GLU A 372 -19.62 19.00 3.92
C GLU A 372 -18.41 18.07 3.95
N PHE A 373 -18.66 16.77 3.91
CA PHE A 373 -17.59 15.77 3.89
C PHE A 373 -17.00 15.63 2.50
N ALA A 374 -15.68 15.83 2.40
CA ALA A 374 -14.93 15.40 1.23
C ALA A 374 -15.09 13.89 1.00
N GLU A 375 -14.89 13.45 -0.24
CA GLU A 375 -15.09 12.05 -0.59
C GLU A 375 -14.21 11.12 0.24
N GLY A 376 -14.82 10.12 0.88
CA GLY A 376 -14.06 9.15 1.67
C GLY A 376 -13.67 9.65 3.06
N MET A 377 -14.07 10.86 3.47
CA MET A 377 -14.02 11.31 4.86
C MET A 377 -15.22 10.80 5.66
N GLY A 378 -15.12 10.86 6.98
CA GLY A 378 -16.13 10.39 7.91
C GLY A 378 -15.95 10.97 9.30
N MET A 379 -16.81 10.53 10.20
CA MET A 379 -16.78 10.93 11.60
C MET A 379 -16.97 9.70 12.48
N MET A 380 -16.10 9.55 13.48
CA MET A 380 -16.22 8.53 14.51
C MET A 380 -16.37 9.23 15.86
N VAL A 381 -17.40 8.84 16.62
CA VAL A 381 -17.72 9.43 17.92
C VAL A 381 -17.59 8.36 18.99
N ALA A 382 -16.52 8.42 19.78
CA ALA A 382 -16.34 7.62 20.99
C ALA A 382 -16.80 8.37 22.26
N GLY A 383 -16.68 9.70 22.27
CA GLY A 383 -17.16 10.59 23.33
C GLY A 383 -18.60 11.06 23.13
N LEU A 384 -18.85 12.36 23.30
CA LEU A 384 -20.18 12.96 23.22
C LEU A 384 -20.33 13.86 21.98
N LEU A 385 -21.37 13.60 21.19
CA LEU A 385 -21.82 14.49 20.12
C LEU A 385 -23.14 15.16 20.55
N ARG A 386 -23.15 16.50 20.62
CA ARG A 386 -24.34 17.31 20.93
C ARG A 386 -24.76 18.07 19.67
N THR A 387 -25.98 17.85 19.19
CA THR A 387 -26.53 18.58 18.04
C THR A 387 -27.76 19.35 18.47
N GLU A 388 -27.78 20.66 18.25
CA GLU A 388 -28.89 21.53 18.63
C GLU A 388 -29.77 21.84 17.42
N GLY A 389 -30.58 20.88 16.96
CA GLY A 389 -31.50 21.07 15.83
C GLY A 389 -32.89 21.56 16.28
N SER A 390 -33.43 22.57 15.60
CA SER A 390 -34.87 22.87 15.63
C SER A 390 -35.38 22.68 14.20
N GLY A 391 -36.53 22.03 13.96
CA GLY A 391 -36.97 21.59 12.61
C GLY A 391 -37.04 22.62 11.46
N LYS A 392 -36.67 23.90 11.68
CA LYS A 392 -36.45 24.93 10.65
C LYS A 392 -34.97 25.23 10.36
N ARG A 393 -34.07 24.84 11.26
CA ARG A 393 -32.61 25.02 11.23
C ARG A 393 -31.96 23.75 11.78
N ASP A 394 -31.97 22.72 10.95
CA ASP A 394 -31.40 21.42 11.29
C ASP A 394 -29.88 21.43 11.08
N VAL A 395 -29.18 20.57 11.81
CA VAL A 395 -27.78 20.23 11.51
C VAL A 395 -27.78 19.29 10.32
N ARG A 396 -27.00 19.62 9.29
CA ARG A 396 -26.94 18.83 8.05
C ARG A 396 -25.55 18.26 7.85
N PHE A 397 -25.47 16.96 7.61
CA PHE A 397 -24.25 16.28 7.15
C PHE A 397 -24.46 15.92 5.69
N THR A 398 -23.57 16.37 4.80
CA THR A 398 -23.71 16.14 3.37
C THR A 398 -22.35 15.95 2.70
N LEU A 399 -22.33 15.47 1.45
CA LEU A 399 -21.10 15.35 0.66
C LEU A 399 -20.71 16.71 0.08
N GLN A 400 -19.42 17.02 0.00
CA GLN A 400 -18.94 18.27 -0.57
C GLN A 400 -19.50 18.54 -1.98
N GLY A 401 -19.97 19.76 -2.22
CA GLY A 401 -20.55 20.18 -3.51
C GLY A 401 -22.00 19.71 -3.77
N THR A 402 -22.64 19.01 -2.83
CA THR A 402 -24.08 18.71 -2.92
C THR A 402 -24.95 19.91 -2.59
N SER A 403 -24.51 20.81 -1.73
CA SER A 403 -25.23 22.05 -1.38
C SER A 403 -25.45 22.94 -2.59
N GLU A 404 -24.40 23.15 -3.41
CA GLU A 404 -24.47 23.88 -4.68
C GLU A 404 -25.39 23.18 -5.69
N ARG A 405 -25.32 21.84 -5.80
CA ARG A 405 -26.20 21.06 -6.68
C ARG A 405 -27.67 21.09 -6.23
N GLU A 406 -27.94 21.08 -4.93
CA GLU A 406 -29.30 21.27 -4.39
C GLU A 406 -29.82 22.70 -4.60
N LEU A 407 -28.95 23.71 -4.47
CA LEU A 407 -29.28 25.10 -4.79
C LEU A 407 -29.62 25.24 -6.28
N MET A 408 -28.85 24.59 -7.17
CA MET A 408 -29.13 24.55 -8.60
C MET A 408 -30.40 23.75 -8.94
N SER A 409 -30.67 22.63 -8.26
CA SER A 409 -31.89 21.82 -8.51
C SER A 409 -33.16 22.51 -8.00
N ARG A 410 -33.08 23.25 -6.87
CA ARG A 410 -34.18 24.09 -6.37
C ARG A 410 -34.44 25.31 -7.26
N ALA A 411 -33.41 25.82 -7.95
CA ALA A 411 -33.56 26.88 -8.94
C ALA A 411 -34.09 26.38 -10.30
N ALA A 412 -34.02 25.07 -10.57
CA ALA A 412 -34.38 24.44 -11.84
C ALA A 412 -35.75 23.74 -11.81
N LEU A 413 -36.75 24.30 -11.12
CA LEU A 413 -38.14 23.85 -11.23
C LEU A 413 -38.94 24.78 -12.14
N PRO A 414 -39.25 24.41 -13.40
CA PRO A 414 -40.48 24.81 -14.04
C PRO A 414 -41.59 23.85 -13.59
N ALA A 415 -42.65 24.44 -13.05
CA ALA A 415 -43.93 23.77 -12.77
C ALA A 415 -44.70 23.51 -14.08
N ASP A 416 -44.20 22.61 -14.92
CA ASP A 416 -44.97 22.09 -16.06
C ASP A 416 -44.32 20.81 -16.57
N LEU A 417 -44.80 19.66 -16.10
CA LEU A 417 -44.76 18.36 -16.80
C LEU A 417 -45.55 17.32 -15.98
N MET A 418 -46.81 17.64 -15.65
CA MET A 418 -47.85 16.63 -15.45
C MET A 418 -48.84 16.74 -16.60
N VAL A 419 -48.48 16.22 -17.77
CA VAL A 419 -49.45 15.93 -18.84
C VAL A 419 -49.08 14.58 -19.47
N PHE A 420 -49.60 13.50 -18.89
CA PHE A 420 -49.69 12.22 -19.58
C PHE A 420 -50.86 12.30 -20.57
N ASN A 421 -50.56 12.61 -21.83
CA ASN A 421 -51.51 12.36 -22.92
C ASN A 421 -51.31 10.94 -23.43
N ASN A 422 -52.36 10.13 -23.24
CA ASN A 422 -52.65 8.94 -24.01
C ASN A 422 -52.60 9.26 -25.51
N THR A 423 -51.87 8.45 -26.28
CA THR A 423 -52.30 7.74 -27.51
C THR A 423 -51.07 7.39 -28.37
N GLY A 424 -50.99 6.14 -28.82
CA GLY A 424 -50.00 5.74 -29.82
C GLY A 424 -49.69 4.25 -29.82
N ASN A 425 -50.60 3.46 -30.37
CA ASN A 425 -50.42 2.07 -30.76
C ASN A 425 -49.06 1.81 -31.43
N THR A 426 -48.37 0.75 -31.01
CA THR A 426 -47.80 -0.23 -31.95
C THR A 426 -47.67 -1.60 -31.26
N ASN A 427 -48.49 -2.54 -31.73
CA ASN A 427 -48.34 -3.97 -31.50
C ASN A 427 -47.06 -4.46 -32.17
N VAL A 428 -46.17 -5.11 -31.42
CA VAL A 428 -45.33 -6.18 -31.97
C VAL A 428 -45.38 -7.35 -30.99
N THR A 429 -46.11 -8.37 -31.44
CA THR A 429 -46.16 -9.71 -30.87
C THR A 429 -44.82 -10.41 -31.04
N ALA A 430 -44.20 -10.81 -29.94
CA ALA A 430 -43.23 -11.89 -29.93
C ALA A 430 -43.49 -12.77 -28.71
N SER A 431 -44.18 -13.88 -28.98
CA SER A 431 -44.37 -15.00 -28.06
C SER A 431 -43.07 -15.80 -27.90
N MET A 432 -42.59 -15.95 -26.67
CA MET A 432 -41.70 -17.04 -26.24
C MET A 432 -42.11 -17.46 -24.81
N PRO A 433 -41.99 -18.76 -24.47
CA PRO A 433 -42.74 -19.38 -23.39
C PRO A 433 -42.13 -19.10 -22.02
N SER A 434 -43.02 -19.04 -21.03
CA SER A 434 -42.74 -19.03 -19.60
C SER A 434 -42.04 -20.32 -19.16
N ASN A 435 -40.83 -20.20 -18.62
CA ASN A 435 -40.33 -21.13 -17.63
C ASN A 435 -39.96 -20.34 -16.37
N ASN A 436 -40.83 -20.44 -15.37
CA ASN A 436 -40.55 -20.01 -14.00
C ASN A 436 -39.45 -20.90 -13.41
N THR A 437 -38.20 -20.49 -13.61
CA THR A 437 -37.19 -20.65 -12.57
C THR A 437 -37.05 -19.29 -11.92
N ALA A 438 -37.06 -19.22 -10.58
CA ALA A 438 -36.70 -18.01 -9.88
C ALA A 438 -35.29 -17.63 -10.33
N GLU A 439 -35.21 -16.74 -11.32
CA GLU A 439 -33.96 -16.18 -11.78
C GLU A 439 -33.42 -15.36 -10.63
N ASP A 440 -32.32 -15.86 -10.08
CA ASP A 440 -31.34 -15.10 -9.32
C ASP A 440 -31.05 -13.85 -10.15
N SER A 441 -31.77 -12.76 -9.85
CA SER A 441 -31.66 -11.51 -10.61
C SER A 441 -30.20 -11.11 -10.50
N PRO A 442 -29.50 -10.87 -11.62
CA PRO A 442 -28.08 -10.60 -11.58
C PRO A 442 -27.85 -9.42 -10.63
N ILE A 443 -27.11 -9.69 -9.54
CA ILE A 443 -26.75 -8.68 -8.57
C ILE A 443 -26.11 -7.52 -9.34
N LEU A 444 -26.78 -6.36 -9.34
CA LEU A 444 -26.32 -5.22 -10.13
C LEU A 444 -25.10 -4.61 -9.46
N VAL A 445 -24.10 -4.31 -10.27
CA VAL A 445 -22.84 -3.73 -9.81
C VAL A 445 -22.53 -2.49 -10.64
N LYS A 446 -22.00 -1.45 -9.99
CA LYS A 446 -21.53 -0.24 -10.66
C LYS A 446 -20.34 0.38 -9.95
N LEU A 447 -19.59 1.19 -10.68
CA LEU A 447 -18.57 2.08 -10.13
C LEU A 447 -19.13 3.50 -10.04
N VAL A 448 -18.88 4.18 -8.91
CA VAL A 448 -19.28 5.58 -8.70
C VAL A 448 -18.10 6.42 -8.24
N GLY A 449 -18.06 7.70 -8.62
CA GLY A 449 -17.03 8.65 -8.18
C GLY A 449 -15.67 8.55 -8.89
N GLY A 450 -15.55 7.73 -9.93
CA GLY A 450 -14.35 7.72 -10.79
C GLY A 450 -14.42 8.70 -11.95
N ARG A 451 -13.31 8.88 -12.68
CA ARG A 451 -13.24 9.73 -13.89
C ARG A 451 -13.99 9.18 -15.08
N ASN A 452 -14.10 7.86 -15.16
CA ASN A 452 -14.71 7.12 -16.25
C ASN A 452 -15.32 5.82 -15.70
N ASP A 453 -15.95 5.04 -16.56
CA ASP A 453 -16.69 3.85 -16.16
C ASP A 453 -15.78 2.70 -15.67
N LEU A 454 -14.44 2.80 -15.83
CA LEU A 454 -13.46 1.78 -15.44
C LEU A 454 -12.84 2.00 -14.05
N GLU A 455 -13.15 3.11 -13.37
CA GLU A 455 -12.67 3.40 -12.01
C GLU A 455 -13.80 3.93 -11.13
N GLY A 456 -13.74 3.66 -9.83
CA GLY A 456 -14.73 4.16 -8.88
C GLY A 456 -14.81 3.34 -7.60
N ARG A 457 -15.67 3.77 -6.69
CA ARG A 457 -16.13 2.97 -5.56
C ARG A 457 -17.12 1.93 -6.07
N LEU A 458 -16.86 0.66 -5.73
CA LEU A 458 -17.76 -0.44 -6.05
C LEU A 458 -19.04 -0.35 -5.25
N MET A 459 -20.18 -0.30 -5.95
CA MET A 459 -21.51 -0.42 -5.37
C MET A 459 -22.20 -1.67 -5.88
N VAL A 460 -22.91 -2.34 -4.99
CA VAL A 460 -23.63 -3.59 -5.26
C VAL A 460 -25.08 -3.39 -4.84
N TYR A 461 -26.02 -3.81 -5.67
CA TYR A 461 -27.45 -3.69 -5.41
C TYR A 461 -27.97 -4.98 -4.76
N VAL A 462 -28.41 -4.89 -3.51
CA VAL A 462 -28.92 -6.01 -2.71
C VAL A 462 -30.15 -5.51 -1.95
N ASP A 463 -31.20 -6.34 -1.88
CA ASP A 463 -32.43 -6.05 -1.13
C ASP A 463 -33.12 -4.70 -1.45
N GLY A 464 -33.03 -4.27 -2.71
CA GLY A 464 -33.66 -3.04 -3.16
C GLY A 464 -32.81 -1.77 -2.95
N GLU A 465 -31.62 -1.90 -2.37
CA GLU A 465 -30.74 -0.78 -2.04
C GLU A 465 -29.32 -0.95 -2.62
N TRP A 466 -28.67 0.19 -2.87
CA TRP A 466 -27.27 0.21 -3.28
C TRP A 466 -26.35 0.26 -2.07
N GLY A 467 -25.61 -0.81 -1.82
CA GLY A 467 -24.61 -0.92 -0.76
C GLY A 467 -23.18 -0.77 -1.28
N THR A 468 -22.25 -0.43 -0.39
CA THR A 468 -20.80 -0.46 -0.66
C THR A 468 -20.21 -1.82 -0.28
N VAL A 469 -19.14 -2.24 -0.97
CA VAL A 469 -18.44 -3.48 -0.62
C VAL A 469 -17.36 -3.23 0.43
N CYS A 470 -17.33 -4.07 1.47
CA CYS A 470 -16.28 -4.03 2.49
C CYS A 470 -14.95 -4.56 1.94
N SER A 471 -13.83 -3.98 2.37
CA SER A 471 -12.49 -4.44 1.97
C SER A 471 -12.08 -5.76 2.60
N HIS A 472 -12.69 -6.17 3.72
CA HIS A 472 -12.34 -7.39 4.42
C HIS A 472 -12.73 -8.63 3.59
N GLY A 473 -11.75 -9.49 3.30
CA GLY A 473 -11.96 -10.65 2.41
C GLY A 473 -12.02 -10.29 0.92
N TRP A 474 -11.82 -9.02 0.54
CA TRP A 474 -11.73 -8.63 -0.86
C TRP A 474 -10.48 -9.22 -1.51
N SER A 475 -10.67 -9.96 -2.61
CA SER A 475 -9.60 -10.69 -3.31
C SER A 475 -9.54 -10.32 -4.79
N GLN A 476 -8.45 -10.68 -5.47
CA GLN A 476 -8.37 -10.55 -6.93
C GLN A 476 -9.48 -11.34 -7.64
N ASN A 477 -9.89 -12.48 -7.08
CA ASN A 477 -11.01 -13.27 -7.59
C ASN A 477 -12.34 -12.51 -7.48
N ALA A 478 -12.60 -11.86 -6.33
CA ALA A 478 -13.79 -11.03 -6.16
C ALA A 478 -13.79 -9.82 -7.09
N ALA A 479 -12.62 -9.20 -7.32
CA ALA A 479 -12.48 -8.12 -8.29
C ALA A 479 -12.76 -8.58 -9.72
N ALA A 480 -12.27 -9.77 -10.10
CA ALA A 480 -12.55 -10.35 -11.42
C ALA A 480 -14.06 -10.60 -11.62
N VAL A 481 -14.76 -11.12 -10.60
CA VAL A 481 -16.23 -11.30 -10.64
C VAL A 481 -16.94 -9.94 -10.81
N ALA A 482 -16.55 -8.92 -10.05
CA ALA A 482 -17.16 -7.60 -10.17
C ALA A 482 -16.92 -6.97 -11.55
N CYS A 483 -15.71 -7.09 -12.10
CA CYS A 483 -15.41 -6.67 -13.47
C CYS A 483 -16.31 -7.39 -14.47
N GLN A 484 -16.41 -8.72 -14.37
CA GLN A 484 -17.23 -9.54 -15.25
C GLN A 484 -18.71 -9.15 -15.18
N GLN A 485 -19.25 -8.89 -13.98
CA GLN A 485 -20.64 -8.46 -13.78
C GLN A 485 -20.94 -7.09 -14.40
N MET A 486 -19.94 -6.20 -14.49
CA MET A 486 -20.05 -4.91 -15.17
C MET A 486 -19.77 -5.00 -16.69
N GLY A 487 -19.57 -6.21 -17.22
CA GLY A 487 -19.23 -6.43 -18.63
C GLY A 487 -17.77 -6.12 -18.97
N TYR A 488 -16.91 -5.91 -17.96
CA TYR A 488 -15.47 -5.82 -18.13
C TYR A 488 -14.88 -7.22 -18.10
N VAL A 489 -14.52 -7.71 -19.28
CA VAL A 489 -13.92 -9.03 -19.43
C VAL A 489 -12.41 -8.91 -19.19
N LEU A 490 -11.90 -9.54 -18.14
CA LEU A 490 -10.58 -10.17 -18.24
C LEU A 490 -10.83 -11.41 -19.08
N ASN A 491 -10.29 -11.47 -20.30
CA ASN A 491 -10.60 -12.49 -21.30
C ASN A 491 -10.54 -13.89 -20.65
N PRO A 492 -11.45 -14.84 -20.91
CA PRO A 492 -11.34 -16.20 -20.35
C PRO A 492 -10.03 -16.92 -20.75
N GLU A 493 -9.41 -16.50 -21.86
CA GLU A 493 -8.05 -16.90 -22.27
C GLU A 493 -6.94 -16.27 -21.38
N ASP A 494 -7.23 -15.15 -20.69
CA ASP A 494 -6.28 -14.46 -19.80
C ASP A 494 -6.07 -15.20 -18.47
N TRP A 495 -6.92 -16.19 -18.15
CA TRP A 495 -6.78 -17.03 -16.96
C TRP A 495 -5.62 -18.03 -17.07
N PHE A 496 -5.12 -18.27 -18.30
CA PHE A 496 -4.01 -19.18 -18.60
C PHE A 496 -2.75 -18.46 -19.13
N LEU A 497 -2.68 -17.12 -19.01
CA LEU A 497 -1.48 -16.39 -19.41
C LEU A 497 -0.36 -16.65 -18.41
N GLU A 498 0.76 -17.20 -18.91
CA GLU A 498 2.00 -17.14 -18.15
C GLU A 498 2.35 -15.67 -17.86
N PRO A 499 3.01 -15.37 -16.73
CA PRO A 499 3.36 -14.00 -16.32
C PRO A 499 4.04 -13.12 -17.38
N SER A 500 4.68 -13.73 -18.39
CA SER A 500 5.32 -13.11 -19.56
C SER A 500 4.35 -12.62 -20.64
N ASN A 501 3.11 -13.09 -20.64
CA ASN A 501 2.13 -12.88 -21.70
C ASN A 501 1.04 -11.86 -21.33
N ILE A 502 1.06 -11.38 -20.08
CA ILE A 502 0.18 -10.30 -19.63
C ILE A 502 0.72 -8.99 -20.24
N PRO A 503 -0.04 -8.29 -21.10
CA PRO A 503 0.35 -6.97 -21.59
C PRO A 503 0.48 -5.96 -20.41
N PRO A 504 1.28 -4.89 -20.57
CA PRO A 504 1.95 -4.12 -19.50
C PRO A 504 1.10 -3.44 -18.42
#